data_AF-A0A9N9GT32-F1
#
_entry.id   AF-A0A9N9GT32-F1
#
_cell.length_a   1.000
_cell.length_b   1.000
_cell.length_c   1.000
_cell.angle_alpha   90.00
_cell.angle_beta   90.00
_cell.angle_gamma   90.00
#
_symmetry.space_group_name_H-M   'P 1'
#
loop_
_entity.id
_entity.type
_entity.pdbx_description
1 polymer ?
#
loop_
_entity_poly.entity_id
_entity_poly.type
_entity_poly.pdbx_seq_one_letter_code
_entity_poly.pdbx_strand_id
1 'polypeptide(L)'
;NWSFKKSDAQITITADKDPGFLITNILPGDFNYDGKLDVLVMGQKDPKNNADEEILMRVYLGNGNDAFDENYIKIPSAKTSQPIPFDYNGNMTTDLLGYMYENNDESGLFVWKNLYGPEVQTGDLFEVSPIALNETVTKMCKWAEPHSNAFVDLNDLFVTCQENSNSPVTFQIWTNSKQKGFEFSRAGYLPKGVGQISFADMDGDGTIDMVFPVCTNNQCQIHVTYNKQIPLCSKETSKNCRQSANLCVADDNFQFDLKADACLFILDSGFKGTLPVPIRIGDYNLDGYPDLLVISDSGHVSLLQSIPCNKADCRRTFSKVSTGAAILNSINKATTAAFLDLDEDGTFDIMVLESRSNSDSTARNVQMIHNNYFNDAFFKPFGVNYPGAAFKFTVLDTSGHKRANQVAQYSQAGYVSLQAPYSLFGLGRTNNYVEELFVGTTRNQTRHFSSFSGVIPNSQLIIVPYQPFGVDNPSTWSIKLYIHPGDWIPWVLLTLVSATGILAIVVFGLNWAEKREDELEKRKALHVINFDAL
;
A
#
# COMPACT_ATOMS: atom_id res chain seq x y z
N ASN A 1 17.53 -12.11 -20.27
CA ASN A 1 18.36 -11.80 -19.08
C ASN A 1 17.94 -10.47 -18.53
N TRP A 2 17.14 -10.49 -17.48
CA TRP A 2 16.95 -9.34 -16.61
C TRP A 2 18.21 -9.14 -15.76
N SER A 3 18.52 -7.90 -15.39
CA SER A 3 19.69 -7.59 -14.56
C SER A 3 19.48 -6.27 -13.84
N PHE A 4 19.41 -6.31 -12.52
CA PHE A 4 19.37 -5.12 -11.69
C PHE A 4 20.55 -4.21 -11.98
N LYS A 5 20.26 -2.99 -12.42
CA LYS A 5 21.24 -1.90 -12.43
C LYS A 5 21.17 -1.24 -11.06
N LYS A 6 22.33 -0.97 -10.45
CA LYS A 6 22.37 -0.05 -9.30
C LYS A 6 21.92 1.32 -9.81
N SER A 7 20.97 1.95 -9.13
CA SER A 7 20.65 3.36 -9.38
C SER A 7 21.86 4.24 -9.04
N ASP A 8 22.06 5.30 -9.82
CA ASP A 8 23.07 6.32 -9.55
C ASP A 8 22.58 7.37 -8.53
N ALA A 9 21.30 7.33 -8.14
CA ALA A 9 20.72 8.14 -7.07
C ALA A 9 21.37 7.82 -5.72
N GLN A 10 22.29 8.68 -5.27
CA GLN A 10 23.01 8.45 -4.01
C GLN A 10 23.23 9.73 -3.18
N ILE A 11 22.18 10.13 -2.44
CA ILE A 11 22.34 11.08 -1.33
C ILE A 11 23.29 10.47 -0.28
N THR A 12 24.40 11.15 0.01
CA THR A 12 25.43 10.65 0.93
C THR A 12 25.70 11.68 2.04
N ILE A 13 24.98 11.56 3.15
CA ILE A 13 25.21 12.36 4.36
C ILE A 13 26.34 11.70 5.18
N THR A 14 27.39 12.46 5.49
CA THR A 14 28.57 11.99 6.23
C THR A 14 28.76 12.82 7.49
N ALA A 15 29.16 12.19 8.59
CA ALA A 15 29.37 12.89 9.87
C ALA A 15 30.46 13.98 9.80
N ASP A 16 31.40 13.88 8.85
CA ASP A 16 32.43 14.89 8.61
C ASP A 16 31.88 16.18 7.95
N LYS A 17 30.81 16.05 7.16
CA LYS A 17 30.07 17.19 6.58
C LYS A 17 28.96 17.69 7.51
N ASP A 18 28.35 16.79 8.28
CA ASP A 18 27.16 17.06 9.09
C ASP A 18 27.27 16.41 10.49
N PRO A 19 28.11 16.99 11.38
CA PRO A 19 28.41 16.43 12.69
C PRO A 19 27.22 16.57 13.64
N GLY A 20 26.37 15.53 13.68
CA GLY A 20 25.14 15.50 14.48
C GLY A 20 23.85 15.33 13.68
N PHE A 21 23.90 14.87 12.43
CA PHE A 21 22.72 14.43 11.69
C PHE A 21 22.73 12.90 11.51
N LEU A 22 22.21 12.17 12.50
CA LEU A 22 21.95 10.74 12.40
C LEU A 22 20.54 10.55 11.83
N ILE A 23 20.42 9.93 10.66
CA ILE A 23 19.13 9.70 9.99
C ILE A 23 18.24 8.81 10.87
N THR A 24 17.03 9.27 11.19
CA THR A 24 16.04 8.55 12.01
C THR A 24 14.79 8.15 11.24
N ASN A 25 14.46 8.84 10.14
CA ASN A 25 13.43 8.42 9.19
C ASN A 25 13.65 9.03 7.79
N ILE A 26 13.03 8.46 6.77
CA ILE A 26 12.98 9.02 5.40
C ILE A 26 11.55 8.87 4.88
N LEU A 27 10.94 9.98 4.45
CA LEU A 27 9.61 9.99 3.87
C LEU A 27 9.70 10.21 2.35
N PRO A 28 9.24 9.27 1.51
CA PRO A 28 9.01 9.53 0.09
C PRO A 28 7.82 10.48 -0.09
N GLY A 29 7.82 11.25 -1.18
CA GLY A 29 6.68 12.07 -1.56
C GLY A 29 6.93 12.82 -2.86
N ASP A 30 5.99 13.66 -3.21
CA ASP A 30 6.20 14.77 -4.13
C ASP A 30 5.94 16.05 -3.31
N PHE A 31 6.96 16.89 -3.14
CA PHE A 31 6.88 18.11 -2.34
C PHE A 31 6.84 19.36 -3.20
N ASN A 32 7.31 19.30 -4.45
CA ASN A 32 7.31 20.39 -5.42
C ASN A 32 6.21 20.31 -6.50
N TYR A 33 5.47 19.18 -6.56
CA TYR A 33 4.37 18.86 -7.48
C TYR A 33 4.75 18.89 -8.96
N ASP A 34 5.99 18.52 -9.29
CA ASP A 34 6.45 18.30 -10.66
C ASP A 34 6.25 16.86 -11.18
N GLY A 35 5.75 15.96 -10.32
CA GLY A 35 5.37 14.58 -10.66
C GLY A 35 6.48 13.55 -10.47
N LYS A 36 7.54 13.88 -9.72
CA LYS A 36 8.70 13.01 -9.43
C LYS A 36 8.79 12.69 -7.95
N LEU A 37 9.60 11.67 -7.65
CA LEU A 37 9.87 11.25 -6.28
C LEU A 37 10.93 12.14 -5.63
N ASP A 38 10.49 13.00 -4.72
CA ASP A 38 11.32 13.70 -3.74
C ASP A 38 11.51 12.83 -2.47
N VAL A 39 12.49 13.19 -1.62
CA VAL A 39 12.62 12.59 -0.28
C VAL A 39 12.82 13.62 0.83
N LEU A 40 12.02 13.50 1.88
CA LEU A 40 12.20 14.23 3.14
C LEU A 40 12.99 13.36 4.12
N VAL A 41 14.20 13.79 4.45
CA VAL A 41 15.10 13.11 5.38
C VAL A 41 15.00 13.76 6.76
N MET A 42 14.72 12.94 7.78
CA MET A 42 14.69 13.32 9.19
C MET A 42 15.94 12.82 9.90
N GLY A 43 16.52 13.64 10.77
CA GLY A 43 17.68 13.23 11.57
C GLY A 43 17.77 13.93 12.92
N GLN A 44 18.46 13.30 13.87
CA GLN A 44 18.68 13.79 15.23
C GLN A 44 20.15 13.67 15.62
N LYS A 45 20.55 14.40 16.67
CA LYS A 45 21.94 14.47 17.13
C LYS A 45 22.35 13.28 18.00
N ASP A 46 21.54 12.94 18.99
CA ASP A 46 21.70 11.76 19.84
C ASP A 46 20.32 11.15 20.17
N PRO A 47 19.67 10.48 19.21
CA PRO A 47 18.35 9.86 19.42
C PRO A 47 18.36 8.69 20.42
N LYS A 48 19.52 8.33 20.97
CA LYS A 48 19.66 7.25 21.97
C LYS A 48 19.59 7.79 23.40
N ASN A 49 20.27 8.91 23.68
CA ASN A 49 20.28 9.51 25.01
C ASN A 49 19.26 10.67 25.12
N ASN A 50 18.98 11.35 24.01
CA ASN A 50 18.15 12.57 23.93
C ASN A 50 17.03 12.41 22.88
N ALA A 51 16.16 11.42 23.03
CA ALA A 51 15.11 11.12 22.03
C ALA A 51 14.16 12.31 21.76
N ASP A 52 13.87 13.13 22.77
CA ASP A 52 12.97 14.30 22.68
C ASP A 52 13.60 15.55 22.00
N GLU A 53 14.91 15.54 21.67
CA GLU A 53 15.61 16.69 21.05
C GLU A 53 15.23 16.94 19.57
N GLU A 54 15.66 18.09 19.04
CA GLU A 54 15.42 18.58 17.67
C GLU A 54 15.55 17.49 16.59
N ILE A 55 14.42 17.20 15.94
CA ILE A 55 14.31 16.42 14.70
C ILE A 55 14.54 17.40 13.53
N LEU A 56 15.76 17.42 13.04
CA LEU A 56 16.18 18.21 11.88
C LEU A 56 15.56 17.63 10.60
N MET A 57 14.94 18.48 9.77
CA MET A 57 14.21 18.06 8.58
C MET A 57 14.72 18.73 7.30
N ARG A 58 14.86 17.94 6.22
CA ARG A 58 15.46 18.36 4.94
C ARG A 58 14.81 17.67 3.76
N VAL A 59 14.39 18.43 2.75
CA VAL A 59 13.87 17.88 1.49
C VAL A 59 14.98 17.87 0.43
N TYR A 60 15.17 16.73 -0.22
CA TYR A 60 15.99 16.58 -1.42
C TYR A 60 15.04 16.35 -2.61
N LEU A 61 15.16 17.19 -3.64
CA LEU A 61 14.28 17.12 -4.80
C LEU A 61 14.75 16.06 -5.80
N GLY A 62 13.80 15.33 -6.40
CA GLY A 62 14.06 14.35 -7.44
C GLY A 62 14.16 15.00 -8.82
N ASN A 63 15.22 14.74 -9.59
CA ASN A 63 15.33 15.30 -10.95
C ASN A 63 14.69 14.42 -12.03
N GLY A 64 14.31 13.18 -11.70
CA GLY A 64 13.57 12.25 -12.56
C GLY A 64 14.43 11.39 -13.49
N ASN A 65 15.76 11.50 -13.40
CA ASN A 65 16.72 10.71 -14.18
C ASN A 65 17.56 9.81 -13.27
N ASP A 66 16.90 9.04 -12.39
CA ASP A 66 17.54 8.22 -11.34
C ASP A 66 18.57 9.01 -10.50
N ALA A 67 18.23 10.24 -10.11
CA ALA A 67 19.06 11.09 -9.27
C ALA A 67 18.24 12.15 -8.48
N PHE A 68 18.84 12.61 -7.38
CA PHE A 68 18.37 13.73 -6.55
C PHE A 68 19.33 14.91 -6.70
N ASP A 69 18.86 16.12 -6.41
CA ASP A 69 19.71 17.30 -6.36
C ASP A 69 20.73 17.25 -5.20
N GLU A 70 21.95 17.76 -5.43
CA GLU A 70 23.02 17.75 -4.41
C GLU A 70 22.72 18.67 -3.21
N ASN A 71 21.89 19.69 -3.43
CA ASN A 71 21.45 20.64 -2.40
C ASN A 71 20.10 20.22 -1.83
N TYR A 72 19.94 20.36 -0.51
CA TYR A 72 18.66 20.16 0.17
C TYR A 72 18.03 21.48 0.58
N ILE A 73 16.70 21.49 0.66
CA ILE A 73 15.92 22.58 1.26
C ILE A 73 15.74 22.24 2.74
N LYS A 74 16.26 23.07 3.66
CA LYS A 74 15.97 22.93 5.10
C LYS A 74 14.55 23.42 5.35
N ILE A 75 13.75 22.63 6.06
CA ILE A 75 12.42 23.03 6.55
C ILE A 75 12.46 23.18 8.08
N PRO A 76 11.47 23.85 8.72
CA PRO A 76 11.46 24.01 10.17
C PRO A 76 11.45 22.67 10.91
N SER A 77 12.24 22.56 11.97
CA SER A 77 12.48 21.30 12.70
C SER A 77 11.27 20.88 13.56
N ALA A 78 11.17 19.58 13.85
CA ALA A 78 10.17 19.01 14.77
C ALA A 78 10.80 18.58 16.10
N LYS A 79 9.99 18.20 17.10
CA LYS A 79 10.44 17.66 18.40
C LYS A 79 9.57 16.50 18.89
N THR A 80 10.03 15.78 19.91
CA THR A 80 9.33 14.68 20.61
C THR A 80 9.07 13.41 19.77
N SER A 81 8.45 13.53 18.59
CA SER A 81 7.94 12.42 17.79
C SER A 81 7.97 12.71 16.30
N GLN A 82 8.12 11.69 15.46
CA GLN A 82 8.30 11.85 14.01
C GLN A 82 7.03 12.38 13.30
N PRO A 83 7.10 13.51 12.56
CA PRO A 83 5.95 14.02 11.81
C PRO A 83 5.39 13.02 10.80
N ILE A 84 4.07 13.05 10.59
CA ILE A 84 3.37 12.21 9.61
C ILE A 84 2.89 13.06 8.41
N PRO A 85 2.93 12.52 7.18
CA PRO A 85 2.38 13.16 6.01
C PRO A 85 0.85 12.97 5.95
N PHE A 86 0.15 14.01 5.54
CA PHE A 86 -1.30 14.00 5.31
C PHE A 86 -1.70 15.13 4.34
N ASP A 87 -2.99 15.28 4.09
CA ASP A 87 -3.54 16.43 3.35
C ASP A 87 -4.46 17.19 4.33
N TYR A 88 -3.99 18.33 4.81
CA TYR A 88 -4.66 19.10 5.86
C TYR A 88 -5.85 19.89 5.31
N ASN A 89 -5.67 20.50 4.14
CA ASN A 89 -6.61 21.45 3.57
C ASN A 89 -7.53 20.81 2.49
N GLY A 90 -7.15 19.62 1.99
CA GLY A 90 -7.84 18.82 0.98
C GLY A 90 -7.59 19.29 -0.46
N ASN A 91 -6.37 19.75 -0.78
CA ASN A 91 -5.94 20.12 -2.14
C ASN A 91 -5.17 19.01 -2.87
N MET A 92 -4.88 17.88 -2.20
CA MET A 92 -3.96 16.80 -2.58
C MET A 92 -2.46 17.12 -2.54
N THR A 93 -2.03 18.16 -1.80
CA THR A 93 -0.61 18.34 -1.47
C THR A 93 -0.23 17.64 -0.17
N THR A 94 1.02 17.21 -0.08
CA THR A 94 1.57 16.53 1.10
C THR A 94 1.99 17.55 2.14
N ASP A 95 1.08 17.82 3.07
CA ASP A 95 1.32 18.53 4.33
C ASP A 95 1.97 17.58 5.36
N LEU A 96 2.57 18.12 6.43
CA LEU A 96 3.07 17.32 7.57
C LEU A 96 2.38 17.73 8.88
N LEU A 97 2.14 16.77 9.77
CA LEU A 97 1.57 16.95 11.10
C LEU A 97 2.56 16.48 12.18
N GLY A 98 2.83 17.31 13.19
CA GLY A 98 3.74 16.95 14.30
C GLY A 98 3.95 18.09 15.31
N TYR A 99 4.85 17.92 16.27
CA TYR A 99 5.21 18.96 17.23
C TYR A 99 6.38 19.80 16.69
N MET A 100 6.22 21.12 16.61
CA MET A 100 7.26 22.03 16.11
C MET A 100 8.36 22.24 17.17
N TYR A 101 9.62 22.34 16.73
CA TYR A 101 10.73 22.72 17.59
C TYR A 101 10.93 24.24 17.59
N GLU A 102 10.37 24.90 18.62
CA GLU A 102 10.72 26.25 18.99
C GLU A 102 11.38 26.30 20.38
N ASN A 103 12.19 27.34 20.61
CA ASN A 103 12.81 27.63 21.91
C ASN A 103 11.79 28.17 22.95
N ASN A 104 10.61 28.62 22.50
CA ASN A 104 9.48 28.93 23.35
C ASN A 104 8.61 27.67 23.46
N ASP A 105 8.17 27.33 24.67
CA ASP A 105 7.58 26.02 24.95
C ASP A 105 6.08 25.96 24.61
N GLU A 106 5.72 26.30 23.37
CA GLU A 106 4.36 26.13 22.86
C GLU A 106 4.05 24.63 22.72
N SER A 107 3.32 24.11 23.71
CA SER A 107 2.81 22.74 23.76
C SER A 107 1.59 22.58 22.85
N GLY A 108 1.84 22.67 21.53
CA GLY A 108 0.82 22.57 20.48
C GLY A 108 1.22 21.59 19.37
N LEU A 109 0.22 21.10 18.64
CA LEU A 109 0.41 20.32 17.41
C LEU A 109 0.37 21.29 16.21
N PHE A 110 1.27 21.11 15.26
CA PHE A 110 1.50 22.03 14.15
C PHE A 110 1.40 21.32 12.80
N VAL A 111 0.96 22.07 11.79
CA VAL A 111 0.88 21.68 10.39
C VAL A 111 1.96 22.43 9.63
N TRP A 112 2.87 21.70 8.98
CA TRP A 112 3.68 22.21 7.89
C TRP A 112 2.81 22.15 6.64
N LYS A 113 2.22 23.28 6.26
CA LYS A 113 1.37 23.41 5.08
C LYS A 113 2.23 23.56 3.85
N ASN A 114 2.08 22.68 2.87
CA ASN A 114 2.81 22.76 1.61
C ASN A 114 2.37 24.01 0.86
N LEU A 115 3.34 24.83 0.44
CA LEU A 115 3.10 26.10 -0.24
C LEU A 115 2.98 25.97 -1.77
N TYR A 116 2.96 24.76 -2.32
CA TYR A 116 2.83 24.58 -3.76
C TYR A 116 1.50 25.15 -4.28
N GLY A 117 1.63 26.06 -5.25
CA GLY A 117 0.51 26.62 -6.00
C GLY A 117 0.99 27.48 -7.16
N PRO A 118 0.14 27.73 -8.17
CA PRO A 118 0.53 28.41 -9.42
C PRO A 118 0.94 29.88 -9.25
N GLU A 119 0.75 30.48 -8.07
CA GLU A 119 1.10 31.87 -7.76
C GLU A 119 2.30 32.00 -6.82
N VAL A 120 2.83 30.89 -6.28
CA VAL A 120 3.87 30.92 -5.24
C VAL A 120 5.27 30.96 -5.85
N GLN A 121 6.02 32.01 -5.52
CA GLN A 121 7.38 32.28 -6.01
C GLN A 121 8.45 32.22 -4.90
N THR A 122 8.10 31.76 -3.70
CA THR A 122 9.02 31.63 -2.56
C THR A 122 9.88 30.38 -2.68
N GLY A 123 11.11 30.44 -2.17
CA GLY A 123 12.00 29.27 -2.09
C GLY A 123 11.68 28.31 -0.93
N ASP A 124 10.75 28.70 -0.05
CA ASP A 124 10.30 27.92 1.09
C ASP A 124 9.16 26.97 0.68
N LEU A 125 9.31 25.68 0.97
CA LEU A 125 8.31 24.64 0.64
C LEU A 125 7.10 24.63 1.59
N PHE A 126 7.24 25.11 2.83
CA PHE A 126 6.25 24.94 3.88
C PHE A 126 6.07 26.19 4.76
N GLU A 127 4.82 26.56 5.05
CA GLU A 127 4.44 27.45 6.15
C GLU A 127 4.01 26.61 7.36
N VAL A 128 4.55 26.89 8.56
CA VAL A 128 4.16 26.17 9.77
C VAL A 128 3.13 26.97 10.56
N SER A 129 2.06 26.30 10.99
CA SER A 129 0.98 26.93 11.76
C SER A 129 0.24 25.92 12.66
N PRO A 130 -0.40 26.36 13.75
CA PRO A 130 -1.19 25.46 14.60
C PRO A 130 -2.32 24.77 13.81
N ILE A 131 -2.61 23.51 14.14
CA ILE A 131 -3.73 22.76 13.54
C ILE A 131 -5.10 23.35 13.97
N ALA A 132 -6.05 23.47 13.03
CA ALA A 132 -7.44 23.76 13.39
C ALA A 132 -8.13 22.48 13.90
N LEU A 133 -8.35 22.43 15.21
CA LEU A 133 -9.07 21.37 15.91
C LEU A 133 -10.35 21.94 16.51
N ASN A 134 -11.48 21.28 16.26
CA ASN A 134 -12.73 21.56 16.96
C ASN A 134 -12.78 20.78 18.28
N GLU A 135 -12.03 21.25 19.29
CA GLU A 135 -11.92 20.62 20.62
C GLU A 135 -13.16 20.80 21.52
N THR A 136 -14.35 21.08 20.97
CA THR A 136 -15.56 21.36 21.76
C THR A 136 -16.06 20.17 22.59
N VAL A 137 -15.72 18.93 22.18
CA VAL A 137 -16.12 17.68 22.86
C VAL A 137 -14.96 17.03 23.61
N THR A 138 -13.75 17.06 23.05
CA THR A 138 -12.56 16.39 23.58
C THR A 138 -11.33 17.05 22.95
N LYS A 139 -10.22 17.11 23.69
CA LYS A 139 -8.94 17.67 23.22
C LYS A 139 -8.09 16.62 22.50
N MET A 140 -7.23 17.08 21.59
CA MET A 140 -6.18 16.25 21.00
C MET A 140 -5.25 15.77 22.10
N CYS A 141 -4.97 14.47 22.12
CA CYS A 141 -4.08 13.87 23.10
C CYS A 141 -2.61 14.22 22.84
N LYS A 142 -1.78 14.10 23.88
CA LYS A 142 -0.34 13.92 23.67
C LYS A 142 -0.12 12.56 22.98
N TRP A 143 0.60 12.56 21.86
CA TRP A 143 0.93 11.34 21.13
C TRP A 143 1.79 10.41 21.98
N ALA A 144 1.62 9.11 21.78
CA ALA A 144 2.56 8.11 22.27
C ALA A 144 3.91 8.24 21.55
N GLU A 145 5.01 7.86 22.20
CA GLU A 145 6.33 7.79 21.56
C GLU A 145 6.93 6.39 21.80
N PRO A 146 7.12 5.57 20.74
CA PRO A 146 6.73 5.79 19.34
C PRO A 146 5.21 5.70 19.13
N HIS A 147 4.66 6.46 18.18
CA HIS A 147 3.25 6.39 17.79
C HIS A 147 2.96 5.45 16.61
N SER A 148 1.70 5.03 16.50
CA SER A 148 1.14 4.33 15.34
C SER A 148 0.21 5.20 14.48
N ASN A 149 0.29 6.53 14.62
CA ASN A 149 -0.58 7.47 13.93
C ASN A 149 -0.64 7.20 12.41
N ALA A 150 -1.84 7.32 11.85
CA ALA A 150 -2.13 6.97 10.46
C ALA A 150 -3.15 7.94 9.85
N PHE A 151 -3.01 8.16 8.54
CA PHE A 151 -3.97 8.89 7.72
C PHE A 151 -4.64 7.90 6.76
N VAL A 152 -5.87 7.51 7.10
CA VAL A 152 -6.53 6.31 6.56
C VAL A 152 -8.05 6.47 6.63
N ASP A 153 -8.78 5.86 5.67
CA ASP A 153 -10.24 5.88 5.63
C ASP A 153 -10.88 4.98 6.71
N LEU A 154 -10.80 5.50 7.94
CA LEU A 154 -11.42 5.11 9.20
C LEU A 154 -12.18 6.31 9.82
N ASN A 155 -12.53 7.31 9.00
CA ASN A 155 -12.60 8.74 9.36
C ASN A 155 -11.21 9.36 9.57
N ASP A 156 -10.46 9.46 8.48
CA ASP A 156 -9.29 10.32 8.26
C ASP A 156 -8.07 10.12 9.18
N LEU A 157 -8.06 10.70 10.38
CA LEU A 157 -6.85 10.78 11.21
C LEU A 157 -6.96 9.89 12.47
N PHE A 158 -6.18 8.81 12.49
CA PHE A 158 -5.98 7.97 13.66
C PHE A 158 -4.72 8.41 14.43
N VAL A 159 -4.84 8.60 15.75
CA VAL A 159 -3.68 8.89 16.63
C VAL A 159 -3.63 7.96 17.84
N THR A 160 -2.42 7.48 18.17
CA THR A 160 -2.12 6.79 19.43
C THR A 160 -1.64 7.77 20.48
N CYS A 161 -2.18 7.65 21.69
CA CYS A 161 -2.06 8.62 22.77
C CYS A 161 -1.37 8.02 23.99
N GLN A 162 -0.47 8.79 24.62
CA GLN A 162 0.06 8.45 25.94
C GLN A 162 0.49 9.71 26.70
N GLU A 163 -0.03 9.92 27.91
CA GLU A 163 0.33 11.09 28.73
C GLU A 163 1.79 10.98 29.22
N ASN A 164 2.09 9.84 29.86
CA ASN A 164 3.36 9.49 30.49
C ASN A 164 3.66 8.02 30.20
N SER A 165 4.94 7.60 30.22
CA SER A 165 5.37 6.23 29.86
C SER A 165 4.75 5.10 30.70
N ASN A 166 4.18 5.42 31.87
CA ASN A 166 3.46 4.49 32.75
C ASN A 166 1.93 4.46 32.51
N SER A 167 1.37 5.43 31.80
CA SER A 167 -0.05 5.48 31.45
C SER A 167 -0.37 4.42 30.38
N PRO A 168 -1.57 3.81 30.37
CA PRO A 168 -1.98 2.92 29.29
C PRO A 168 -2.04 3.71 27.97
N VAL A 169 -1.68 3.06 26.86
CA VAL A 169 -1.83 3.65 25.52
C VAL A 169 -3.31 3.61 25.15
N THR A 170 -3.82 4.71 24.62
CA THR A 170 -5.17 4.80 24.05
C THR A 170 -5.09 5.25 22.59
N PHE A 171 -6.22 5.26 21.87
CA PHE A 171 -6.31 5.90 20.56
C PHE A 171 -7.43 6.93 20.53
N GLN A 172 -7.31 7.90 19.62
CA GLN A 172 -8.39 8.78 19.18
C GLN A 172 -8.49 8.73 17.65
N ILE A 173 -9.69 8.93 17.13
CA ILE A 173 -9.96 9.09 15.69
C ILE A 173 -10.65 10.44 15.47
N TRP A 174 -10.17 11.18 14.47
CA TRP A 174 -10.53 12.56 14.18
C TRP A 174 -10.98 12.69 12.72
N THR A 175 -12.28 12.92 12.51
CA THR A 175 -12.87 13.11 11.18
C THR A 175 -12.45 14.47 10.62
N ASN A 176 -12.13 14.55 9.34
CA ASN A 176 -11.93 15.82 8.63
C ASN A 176 -13.30 16.46 8.31
N SER A 177 -13.75 17.36 9.19
CA SER A 177 -14.95 18.19 8.99
C SER A 177 -14.69 19.41 8.11
N LYS A 178 -13.73 19.30 7.19
CA LYS A 178 -13.56 20.15 6.00
C LYS A 178 -13.29 21.59 6.38
N GLN A 179 -14.27 22.47 6.17
CA GLN A 179 -14.18 23.91 6.45
C GLN A 179 -14.04 24.22 7.96
N LYS A 180 -14.21 23.23 8.84
CA LYS A 180 -14.05 23.36 10.29
C LYS A 180 -12.74 22.77 10.83
N GLY A 181 -11.89 22.20 9.98
CA GLY A 181 -10.77 21.37 10.42
C GLY A 181 -11.23 20.02 10.99
N PHE A 182 -10.42 19.45 11.89
CA PHE A 182 -10.64 18.09 12.39
C PHE A 182 -11.56 18.09 13.64
N GLU A 183 -12.55 17.20 13.63
CA GLU A 183 -13.55 17.00 14.68
C GLU A 183 -13.36 15.63 15.35
N PHE A 184 -13.39 15.58 16.69
CA PHE A 184 -13.23 14.33 17.44
C PHE A 184 -14.38 13.36 17.14
N SER A 185 -14.06 12.15 16.65
CA SER A 185 -15.05 11.11 16.35
C SER A 185 -15.24 10.14 17.51
N ARG A 186 -14.14 9.53 18.00
CA ARG A 186 -14.17 8.49 19.03
C ARG A 186 -12.78 8.25 19.64
N ALA A 187 -12.75 7.55 20.77
CA ALA A 187 -11.54 7.08 21.44
C ALA A 187 -11.72 5.65 21.98
N GLY A 188 -10.61 4.96 22.23
CA GLY A 188 -10.62 3.62 22.84
C GLY A 188 -9.31 3.29 23.56
N TYR A 189 -9.37 2.30 24.45
CA TYR A 189 -8.21 1.79 25.18
C TYR A 189 -7.53 0.68 24.39
N LEU A 190 -6.20 0.67 24.34
CA LEU A 190 -5.44 -0.44 23.75
C LEU A 190 -4.96 -1.42 24.85
N PRO A 191 -4.72 -2.70 24.52
CA PRO A 191 -4.16 -3.65 25.48
C PRO A 191 -2.80 -3.19 26.04
N LYS A 192 -2.52 -3.47 27.32
CA LYS A 192 -1.22 -3.15 27.91
C LYS A 192 -0.12 -3.95 27.19
N GLY A 193 0.91 -3.24 26.72
CA GLY A 193 2.00 -3.85 25.95
C GLY A 193 1.74 -3.90 24.44
N VAL A 194 0.73 -3.19 23.93
CA VAL A 194 0.56 -2.93 22.49
C VAL A 194 1.85 -2.34 21.88
N GLY A 195 2.27 -2.89 20.73
CA GLY A 195 3.33 -2.35 19.88
C GLY A 195 2.77 -1.44 18.78
N GLN A 196 3.48 -1.32 17.66
CA GLN A 196 3.00 -0.50 16.55
C GLN A 196 1.82 -1.15 15.83
N ILE A 197 0.77 -0.35 15.59
CA ILE A 197 -0.44 -0.73 14.86
C ILE A 197 -0.22 -0.53 13.37
N SER A 198 -0.74 -1.45 12.58
CA SER A 198 -0.83 -1.38 11.12
C SER A 198 -2.26 -1.69 10.65
N PHE A 199 -2.59 -1.27 9.43
CA PHE A 199 -3.97 -1.10 8.96
C PHE A 199 -4.20 -1.80 7.62
N ALA A 200 -5.20 -2.70 7.56
CA ALA A 200 -5.66 -3.36 6.34
C ALA A 200 -7.04 -4.00 6.55
N ASP A 201 -7.77 -4.27 5.47
CA ASP A 201 -8.98 -5.11 5.47
C ASP A 201 -8.55 -6.58 5.56
N MET A 202 -8.61 -7.17 6.76
CA MET A 202 -7.98 -8.47 7.01
C MET A 202 -8.86 -9.65 6.62
N ASP A 203 -10.17 -9.45 6.42
CA ASP A 203 -11.11 -10.55 6.14
C ASP A 203 -12.07 -10.33 4.96
N GLY A 204 -11.97 -9.22 4.23
CA GLY A 204 -12.72 -8.97 3.01
C GLY A 204 -14.19 -8.59 3.27
N ASP A 205 -14.46 -7.80 4.31
CA ASP A 205 -15.77 -7.17 4.53
C ASP A 205 -15.89 -5.73 3.99
N GLY A 206 -14.80 -5.16 3.48
CA GLY A 206 -14.75 -3.85 2.83
C GLY A 206 -14.42 -2.70 3.79
N THR A 207 -13.79 -3.00 4.92
CA THR A 207 -13.46 -2.05 5.99
C THR A 207 -12.02 -2.26 6.46
N ILE A 208 -11.35 -1.22 6.97
CA ILE A 208 -9.98 -1.34 7.51
C ILE A 208 -10.03 -1.80 8.97
N ASP A 209 -9.27 -2.85 9.28
CA ASP A 209 -9.03 -3.35 10.64
C ASP A 209 -7.73 -2.79 11.24
N MET A 210 -7.54 -3.00 12.54
CA MET A 210 -6.26 -2.78 13.22
C MET A 210 -5.53 -4.11 13.48
N VAL A 211 -4.26 -4.20 13.08
CA VAL A 211 -3.37 -5.34 13.36
C VAL A 211 -2.19 -4.86 14.19
N PHE A 212 -1.92 -5.51 15.33
CA PHE A 212 -0.83 -5.10 16.23
C PHE A 212 -0.33 -6.25 17.11
N PRO A 213 0.97 -6.26 17.49
CA PRO A 213 1.46 -7.15 18.53
C PRO A 213 1.08 -6.61 19.92
N VAL A 214 0.81 -7.51 20.87
CA VAL A 214 0.62 -7.20 22.30
C VAL A 214 1.56 -8.05 23.13
N CYS A 215 2.46 -7.41 23.87
CA CYS A 215 3.60 -8.02 24.54
C CYS A 215 3.52 -7.88 26.07
N THR A 216 3.32 -9.00 26.77
CA THR A 216 3.28 -9.03 28.24
C THR A 216 4.09 -10.20 28.79
N ASN A 217 4.88 -9.98 29.84
CA ASN A 217 5.62 -11.02 30.58
C ASN A 217 6.44 -11.98 29.68
N ASN A 218 7.15 -11.44 28.70
CA ASN A 218 7.85 -12.18 27.65
C ASN A 218 6.98 -13.16 26.84
N GLN A 219 5.71 -12.79 26.62
CA GLN A 219 4.82 -13.41 25.65
C GLN A 219 4.17 -12.29 24.81
N CYS A 220 4.49 -12.26 23.52
CA CYS A 220 3.80 -11.40 22.55
C CYS A 220 2.76 -12.20 21.78
N GLN A 221 1.64 -11.58 21.44
CA GLN A 221 0.59 -12.16 20.60
C GLN A 221 0.19 -11.19 19.49
N ILE A 222 -0.06 -11.70 18.28
CA ILE A 222 -0.66 -10.90 17.19
C ILE A 222 -2.17 -10.76 17.44
N HIS A 223 -2.64 -9.53 17.61
CA HIS A 223 -4.06 -9.19 17.66
C HIS A 223 -4.51 -8.64 16.29
N VAL A 224 -5.71 -9.05 15.87
CA VAL A 224 -6.49 -8.39 14.81
C VAL A 224 -7.77 -7.89 15.48
N THR A 225 -8.07 -6.60 15.33
CA THR A 225 -9.25 -5.95 15.92
C THR A 225 -10.16 -5.49 14.80
N TYR A 226 -11.26 -6.24 14.61
CA TYR A 226 -12.16 -6.08 13.47
C TYR A 226 -13.04 -4.83 13.55
N ASN A 227 -13.21 -4.14 12.41
CA ASN A 227 -13.98 -2.91 12.28
C ASN A 227 -15.45 -3.17 11.91
N LYS A 228 -16.31 -3.27 12.91
CA LYS A 228 -17.72 -3.66 12.73
C LYS A 228 -18.53 -2.47 12.21
N GLN A 229 -18.75 -2.43 10.90
CA GLN A 229 -19.61 -1.46 10.18
C GLN A 229 -20.87 -2.12 9.59
N ILE A 230 -21.71 -1.33 8.90
CA ILE A 230 -22.74 -1.83 7.97
C ILE A 230 -22.09 -2.80 6.95
N PRO A 231 -22.45 -4.10 6.95
CA PRO A 231 -21.80 -5.12 6.10
C PRO A 231 -22.28 -5.06 4.65
N LEU A 232 -21.57 -5.72 3.73
CA LEU A 232 -21.98 -5.88 2.33
C LEU A 232 -23.23 -6.76 2.19
N CYS A 233 -24.16 -6.39 1.31
CA CYS A 233 -25.35 -7.18 1.00
C CYS A 233 -25.01 -8.44 0.19
N SER A 234 -25.16 -9.63 0.77
CA SER A 234 -24.95 -10.91 0.06
C SER A 234 -26.00 -11.21 -1.03
N LYS A 235 -27.11 -10.44 -1.06
CA LYS A 235 -28.17 -10.45 -2.08
C LYS A 235 -28.81 -9.07 -2.17
N GLU A 236 -29.17 -8.61 -3.37
CA GLU A 236 -29.77 -7.28 -3.59
C GLU A 236 -31.01 -7.00 -2.75
N THR A 237 -31.84 -8.02 -2.48
CA THR A 237 -33.07 -7.91 -1.68
C THR A 237 -32.85 -7.79 -0.17
N SER A 238 -31.60 -7.82 0.29
CA SER A 238 -31.23 -7.72 1.70
C SER A 238 -31.44 -6.30 2.24
N LYS A 239 -31.65 -6.19 3.56
CA LYS A 239 -31.81 -4.91 4.27
C LYS A 239 -30.75 -4.80 5.38
N ASN A 240 -30.45 -3.58 5.79
CA ASN A 240 -29.44 -3.25 6.81
C ASN A 240 -28.01 -3.64 6.37
N CYS A 241 -27.69 -3.46 5.10
CA CYS A 241 -26.39 -3.74 4.49
C CYS A 241 -26.10 -2.74 3.35
N ARG A 242 -24.82 -2.60 2.96
CA ARG A 242 -24.37 -1.80 1.82
C ARG A 242 -24.53 -2.60 0.52
N GLN A 243 -25.13 -2.01 -0.51
CA GLN A 243 -25.11 -2.57 -1.87
C GLN A 243 -23.72 -2.31 -2.50
N SER A 244 -23.30 -3.11 -3.48
CA SER A 244 -21.96 -2.96 -4.11
C SER A 244 -21.76 -1.61 -4.81
N ALA A 245 -22.83 -0.94 -5.26
CA ALA A 245 -22.78 0.42 -5.79
C ALA A 245 -22.62 1.53 -4.73
N ASN A 246 -22.65 1.18 -3.43
CA ASN A 246 -22.75 2.10 -2.29
C ASN A 246 -21.66 1.84 -1.22
N LEU A 247 -20.47 1.37 -1.60
CA LEU A 247 -19.38 1.09 -0.64
C LEU A 247 -18.94 2.34 0.13
N CYS A 248 -18.96 3.51 -0.52
CA CYS A 248 -18.56 4.80 0.07
C CYS A 248 -19.65 5.47 0.94
N VAL A 249 -20.71 4.75 1.33
CA VAL A 249 -21.68 5.25 2.33
C VAL A 249 -21.07 5.08 3.72
N ALA A 250 -20.75 6.20 4.38
CA ALA A 250 -20.23 6.24 5.73
C ALA A 250 -21.17 5.57 6.75
N ASP A 251 -20.60 5.04 7.84
CA ASP A 251 -21.33 4.50 8.99
C ASP A 251 -20.80 5.16 10.26
N ASP A 252 -21.53 6.14 10.80
CA ASP A 252 -21.13 6.86 11.99
C ASP A 252 -21.00 5.95 13.24
N ASN A 253 -21.64 4.77 13.22
CA ASN A 253 -21.79 3.88 14.37
C ASN A 253 -20.72 2.78 14.46
N PHE A 254 -19.70 2.80 13.59
CA PHE A 254 -18.68 1.75 13.50
C PHE A 254 -17.96 1.49 14.83
N GLN A 255 -17.65 0.21 15.11
CA GLN A 255 -17.06 -0.20 16.38
C GLN A 255 -15.95 -1.23 16.22
N PHE A 256 -14.82 -0.98 16.88
CA PHE A 256 -13.74 -1.94 17.04
C PHE A 256 -14.01 -2.85 18.23
N ASP A 257 -14.08 -4.17 17.99
CA ASP A 257 -14.23 -5.15 19.07
C ASP A 257 -12.86 -5.65 19.51
N LEU A 258 -12.29 -5.02 20.54
CA LEU A 258 -10.92 -5.23 21.06
C LEU A 258 -10.71 -6.58 21.79
N LYS A 259 -11.50 -7.61 21.45
CA LYS A 259 -11.31 -8.98 21.93
C LYS A 259 -10.17 -9.66 21.16
N ALA A 260 -9.49 -10.59 21.82
CA ALA A 260 -8.36 -11.32 21.25
C ALA A 260 -8.87 -12.53 20.43
N ASP A 261 -9.38 -12.26 19.23
CA ASP A 261 -9.98 -13.30 18.38
C ASP A 261 -8.91 -14.17 17.64
N ALA A 262 -7.64 -13.77 17.71
CA ALA A 262 -6.48 -14.55 17.27
C ALA A 262 -5.35 -14.53 18.32
N CYS A 263 -4.61 -15.65 18.45
CA CYS A 263 -3.40 -15.76 19.27
C CYS A 263 -2.30 -16.49 18.48
N LEU A 264 -1.17 -15.83 18.24
CA LEU A 264 0.05 -16.45 17.70
C LEU A 264 1.30 -15.78 18.33
N PHE A 265 2.27 -16.57 18.79
CA PHE A 265 3.32 -16.12 19.72
C PHE A 265 4.70 -15.86 19.06
N ILE A 266 5.19 -14.61 19.01
CA ILE A 266 6.59 -14.22 18.64
C ILE A 266 6.96 -12.83 19.25
N LEU A 267 8.17 -12.64 19.86
CA LEU A 267 8.73 -11.47 20.61
C LEU A 267 9.91 -10.82 19.77
N ASP A 268 11.02 -10.15 20.18
CA ASP A 268 11.57 -9.59 21.45
C ASP A 268 12.32 -8.21 21.34
N SER A 269 13.65 -8.12 21.11
CA SER A 269 14.45 -7.01 21.69
C SER A 269 15.69 -6.48 20.92
N GLY A 270 15.95 -6.91 19.68
CA GLY A 270 17.22 -6.66 18.98
C GLY A 270 17.64 -5.21 18.60
N PHE A 271 16.94 -4.16 19.04
CA PHE A 271 17.17 -2.77 18.60
C PHE A 271 17.81 -1.86 19.68
N LYS A 272 18.67 -0.91 19.26
CA LYS A 272 19.29 0.12 20.13
C LYS A 272 18.49 1.43 20.05
N GLY A 273 17.51 1.59 20.93
CA GLY A 273 16.54 2.69 20.97
C GLY A 273 15.12 2.15 21.04
N THR A 274 14.11 2.98 20.77
CA THR A 274 12.69 2.57 20.70
C THR A 274 12.13 2.64 19.29
N LEU A 275 12.83 2.05 18.31
CA LEU A 275 12.21 1.78 17.00
C LEU A 275 11.27 0.57 17.15
N PRO A 276 9.96 0.73 16.97
CA PRO A 276 9.04 -0.40 16.93
C PRO A 276 9.31 -1.24 15.67
N VAL A 277 9.03 -2.54 15.74
CA VAL A 277 8.95 -3.39 14.56
C VAL A 277 7.47 -3.67 14.30
N PRO A 278 6.84 -3.01 13.32
CA PRO A 278 5.44 -3.25 13.00
C PRO A 278 5.27 -4.60 12.31
N ILE A 279 4.06 -5.13 12.41
CA ILE A 279 3.63 -6.26 11.59
C ILE A 279 3.43 -5.74 10.16
N ARG A 280 4.24 -6.18 9.20
CA ARG A 280 4.07 -5.78 7.81
C ARG A 280 2.94 -6.60 7.21
N ILE A 281 2.09 -5.93 6.43
CA ILE A 281 0.89 -6.52 5.82
C ILE A 281 1.05 -6.47 4.30
N GLY A 282 0.71 -7.56 3.61
CA GLY A 282 0.77 -7.68 2.16
C GLY A 282 0.25 -9.04 1.71
N ASP A 283 -0.37 -9.11 0.54
CA ASP A 283 -0.98 -10.31 -0.02
C ASP A 283 0.04 -11.03 -0.92
N TYR A 284 0.89 -11.88 -0.34
CA TYR A 284 2.05 -12.45 -1.07
C TYR A 284 1.67 -13.53 -2.08
N ASN A 285 0.45 -14.06 -1.97
CA ASN A 285 -0.07 -15.17 -2.77
C ASN A 285 -1.22 -14.75 -3.73
N LEU A 286 -1.61 -13.47 -3.68
CA LEU A 286 -2.68 -12.84 -4.44
C LEU A 286 -4.08 -13.44 -4.23
N ASP A 287 -4.35 -14.08 -3.08
CA ASP A 287 -5.64 -14.71 -2.75
C ASP A 287 -6.75 -13.71 -2.33
N GLY A 288 -6.40 -12.44 -2.17
CA GLY A 288 -7.31 -11.33 -1.84
C GLY A 288 -7.64 -11.22 -0.36
N TYR A 289 -6.78 -11.77 0.50
CA TYR A 289 -6.79 -11.60 1.95
C TYR A 289 -5.35 -11.31 2.41
N PRO A 290 -5.08 -10.19 3.11
CA PRO A 290 -3.69 -9.84 3.44
C PRO A 290 -3.01 -10.84 4.39
N ASP A 291 -1.76 -11.16 4.09
CA ASP A 291 -0.86 -11.97 4.91
C ASP A 291 0.04 -11.08 5.79
N LEU A 292 0.71 -11.70 6.77
CA LEU A 292 1.58 -10.99 7.71
C LEU A 292 3.04 -11.42 7.55
N LEU A 293 3.95 -10.44 7.46
CA LEU A 293 5.39 -10.64 7.53
C LEU A 293 5.90 -10.05 8.85
N VAL A 294 6.45 -10.92 9.70
CA VAL A 294 6.86 -10.59 11.06
C VAL A 294 8.32 -10.96 11.33
N ILE A 295 8.94 -10.25 12.27
CA ILE A 295 10.29 -10.54 12.78
C ILE A 295 10.18 -10.99 14.24
N SER A 296 11.09 -11.88 14.62
CA SER A 296 11.19 -12.49 15.96
C SER A 296 12.33 -11.93 16.81
N ASP A 297 12.30 -12.30 18.10
CA ASP A 297 13.35 -12.20 19.12
C ASP A 297 14.75 -12.33 18.49
N SER A 298 14.93 -13.49 17.89
CA SER A 298 16.14 -14.06 17.29
C SER A 298 16.54 -13.43 15.96
N GLY A 299 15.89 -12.34 15.53
CA GLY A 299 16.13 -11.74 14.21
C GLY A 299 15.77 -12.67 13.04
N HIS A 300 14.94 -13.70 13.27
CA HIS A 300 14.38 -14.54 12.21
C HIS A 300 13.13 -13.88 11.64
N VAL A 301 13.03 -13.86 10.30
CA VAL A 301 11.84 -13.42 9.58
C VAL A 301 10.87 -14.60 9.45
N SER A 302 9.57 -14.36 9.59
CA SER A 302 8.52 -15.37 9.35
C SER A 302 7.37 -14.78 8.55
N LEU A 303 7.01 -15.45 7.47
CA LEU A 303 5.82 -15.18 6.69
C LEU A 303 4.65 -16.03 7.23
N LEU A 304 3.50 -15.41 7.42
CA LEU A 304 2.31 -15.99 8.04
C LEU A 304 1.12 -15.85 7.08
N GLN A 305 0.73 -16.95 6.44
CA GLN A 305 -0.39 -16.95 5.51
C GLN A 305 -1.73 -16.82 6.27
N SER A 306 -2.57 -15.92 5.79
CA SER A 306 -3.94 -15.69 6.21
C SER A 306 -4.85 -16.80 5.72
N ILE A 307 -5.52 -17.53 6.63
CA ILE A 307 -6.39 -18.67 6.29
C ILE A 307 -7.77 -18.61 6.99
N PRO A 308 -8.82 -19.24 6.41
CA PRO A 308 -10.13 -19.33 7.06
C PRO A 308 -10.08 -20.01 8.43
N CYS A 309 -10.81 -19.48 9.40
CA CYS A 309 -10.84 -20.03 10.75
C CYS A 309 -12.00 -21.02 10.95
N ASN A 310 -11.70 -22.25 11.36
CA ASN A 310 -12.71 -23.31 11.56
C ASN A 310 -13.35 -23.29 12.97
N LYS A 311 -13.31 -22.16 13.69
CA LYS A 311 -13.90 -22.00 15.03
C LYS A 311 -15.11 -21.07 14.94
N ALA A 312 -16.10 -21.28 15.80
CA ALA A 312 -17.17 -20.31 16.00
C ALA A 312 -16.59 -18.94 16.41
N ASP A 313 -17.24 -17.87 15.96
CA ASP A 313 -16.91 -16.45 16.19
C ASP A 313 -15.51 -15.98 15.73
N CYS A 314 -14.72 -16.85 15.10
CA CYS A 314 -13.40 -16.55 14.56
C CYS A 314 -13.49 -16.35 13.04
N ARG A 315 -13.11 -15.17 12.52
CA ARG A 315 -13.17 -14.88 11.07
C ARG A 315 -12.00 -15.52 10.31
N ARG A 316 -10.77 -15.14 10.61
CA ARG A 316 -9.53 -15.70 10.01
C ARG A 316 -8.48 -16.05 11.07
N THR A 317 -7.47 -16.81 10.67
CA THR A 317 -6.31 -17.15 11.50
C THR A 317 -5.06 -17.29 10.63
N PHE A 318 -3.89 -17.49 11.22
CA PHE A 318 -2.61 -17.46 10.50
C PHE A 318 -1.84 -18.78 10.60
N SER A 319 -1.26 -19.20 9.48
CA SER A 319 -0.40 -20.39 9.37
C SER A 319 1.00 -19.97 8.92
N LYS A 320 2.06 -20.39 9.63
CA LYS A 320 3.44 -20.07 9.23
C LYS A 320 3.78 -20.78 7.91
N VAL A 321 4.18 -19.99 6.92
CA VAL A 321 4.69 -20.50 5.64
C VAL A 321 6.03 -21.20 5.87
N SER A 322 6.16 -22.41 5.33
CA SER A 322 7.32 -23.29 5.51
C SER A 322 7.85 -23.81 4.18
N THR A 323 6.96 -24.22 3.26
CA THR A 323 7.26 -24.43 1.84
C THR A 323 7.83 -23.14 1.23
N GLY A 324 8.93 -23.23 0.47
CA GLY A 324 9.62 -22.08 -0.16
C GLY A 324 10.36 -21.15 0.82
N ALA A 325 9.78 -20.85 1.99
CA ALA A 325 10.27 -19.91 3.00
C ALA A 325 11.57 -20.32 3.73
N ALA A 326 12.32 -21.31 3.23
CA ALA A 326 13.57 -21.76 3.84
C ALA A 326 14.62 -20.63 3.95
N ILE A 327 14.67 -19.72 2.97
CA ILE A 327 15.59 -18.57 2.96
C ILE A 327 15.26 -17.60 4.11
N LEU A 328 13.99 -17.27 4.34
CA LEU A 328 13.55 -16.39 5.44
C LEU A 328 13.97 -16.92 6.81
N ASN A 329 13.88 -18.24 7.02
CA ASN A 329 14.30 -18.90 8.26
C ASN A 329 15.84 -18.96 8.42
N SER A 330 16.62 -18.74 7.36
CA SER A 330 18.10 -18.73 7.42
C SER A 330 18.67 -17.40 7.92
N ILE A 331 17.93 -16.30 7.78
CA ILE A 331 18.28 -14.98 8.29
C ILE A 331 18.09 -14.97 9.80
N ASN A 332 19.08 -14.49 10.55
CA ASN A 332 19.13 -14.53 12.02
C ASN A 332 19.56 -13.21 12.69
N LYS A 333 19.53 -12.10 11.93
CA LYS A 333 19.88 -10.74 12.38
C LYS A 333 18.99 -9.66 11.76
N ALA A 334 17.79 -10.02 11.31
CA ALA A 334 16.82 -9.06 10.78
C ALA A 334 16.43 -8.03 11.85
N THR A 335 16.32 -6.77 11.44
CA THR A 335 15.91 -5.62 12.29
C THR A 335 14.67 -4.92 11.76
N THR A 336 14.45 -4.97 10.45
CA THR A 336 13.14 -4.75 9.83
C THR A 336 13.04 -5.60 8.57
N ALA A 337 11.82 -5.85 8.10
CA ALA A 337 11.55 -6.36 6.77
C ALA A 337 10.41 -5.53 6.16
N ALA A 338 10.17 -5.65 4.86
CA ALA A 338 9.03 -5.04 4.16
C ALA A 338 8.67 -5.88 2.92
N PHE A 339 7.40 -5.81 2.52
CA PHE A 339 6.97 -6.26 1.21
C PHE A 339 7.20 -5.16 0.17
N LEU A 340 7.70 -5.52 -1.01
CA LEU A 340 7.93 -4.62 -2.13
C LEU A 340 7.98 -5.46 -3.42
N ASP A 341 7.42 -5.02 -4.53
CA ASP A 341 7.70 -5.61 -5.85
C ASP A 341 9.03 -5.05 -6.35
N LEU A 342 10.07 -5.89 -6.57
CA LEU A 342 11.44 -5.45 -6.86
C LEU A 342 11.82 -5.50 -8.35
N ASP A 343 11.25 -6.42 -9.12
CA ASP A 343 11.41 -6.49 -10.58
C ASP A 343 10.10 -6.23 -11.37
N GLU A 344 9.10 -5.69 -10.67
CA GLU A 344 7.85 -5.12 -11.20
C GLU A 344 6.94 -6.19 -11.84
N ASP A 345 6.98 -7.43 -11.34
CA ASP A 345 6.29 -8.61 -11.88
C ASP A 345 4.83 -8.77 -11.41
N GLY A 346 4.39 -7.91 -10.49
CA GLY A 346 3.06 -7.93 -9.89
C GLY A 346 2.93 -8.81 -8.64
N THR A 347 4.03 -9.27 -8.06
CA THR A 347 4.05 -9.98 -6.77
C THR A 347 4.82 -9.21 -5.69
N PHE A 348 4.57 -9.53 -4.42
CA PHE A 348 5.34 -8.98 -3.31
C PHE A 348 6.59 -9.81 -3.02
N ASP A 349 7.75 -9.32 -3.43
CA ASP A 349 9.04 -9.75 -2.89
C ASP A 349 9.23 -9.26 -1.44
N ILE A 350 10.31 -9.73 -0.80
CA ILE A 350 10.64 -9.38 0.57
C ILE A 350 12.02 -8.70 0.64
N MET A 351 12.03 -7.46 1.13
CA MET A 351 13.25 -6.76 1.57
C MET A 351 13.50 -7.05 3.06
N VAL A 352 14.74 -7.32 3.45
CA VAL A 352 15.15 -7.50 4.85
C VAL A 352 16.36 -6.63 5.18
N LEU A 353 16.28 -5.86 6.26
CA LEU A 353 17.37 -5.04 6.79
C LEU A 353 18.00 -5.72 8.01
N GLU A 354 19.25 -6.18 7.89
CA GLU A 354 19.96 -6.85 8.98
C GLU A 354 20.94 -5.93 9.74
N SER A 355 21.15 -6.21 11.02
CA SER A 355 22.19 -5.55 11.81
C SER A 355 23.60 -5.99 11.39
N ARG A 356 24.48 -5.05 11.03
CA ARG A 356 25.90 -5.36 10.75
C ARG A 356 26.61 -5.71 12.06
N SER A 357 27.48 -6.71 12.03
CA SER A 357 27.95 -7.41 13.24
C SER A 357 28.95 -6.64 14.15
N ASN A 358 29.13 -5.34 13.95
CA ASN A 358 29.94 -4.46 14.82
C ASN A 358 28.99 -3.57 15.64
N SER A 359 29.14 -3.58 16.97
CA SER A 359 28.11 -3.19 17.94
C SER A 359 27.52 -1.78 17.80
N ASP A 360 28.27 -0.82 17.26
CA ASP A 360 27.90 0.61 17.27
C ASP A 360 27.72 1.20 15.87
N SER A 361 27.49 0.36 14.85
CA SER A 361 27.10 0.82 13.52
C SER A 361 25.57 0.84 13.35
N THR A 362 25.03 1.99 12.97
CA THR A 362 23.63 2.12 12.50
C THR A 362 23.42 1.55 11.11
N ALA A 363 24.49 1.26 10.35
CA ALA A 363 24.40 0.68 9.02
C ALA A 363 23.71 -0.70 9.05
N ARG A 364 22.97 -0.99 7.98
CA ARG A 364 22.31 -2.28 7.77
C ARG A 364 22.91 -3.03 6.59
N ASN A 365 22.77 -4.35 6.58
CA ASN A 365 22.83 -5.11 5.33
C ASN A 365 21.42 -5.12 4.72
N VAL A 366 21.32 -5.12 3.40
CA VAL A 366 20.04 -5.24 2.69
C VAL A 366 20.06 -6.59 1.98
N GLN A 367 19.13 -7.48 2.33
CA GLN A 367 18.84 -8.67 1.56
C GLN A 367 17.54 -8.46 0.78
N MET A 368 17.54 -8.89 -0.48
CA MET A 368 16.38 -8.94 -1.36
C MET A 368 16.05 -10.41 -1.60
N ILE A 369 14.76 -10.78 -1.53
CA ILE A 369 14.29 -12.17 -1.61
C ILE A 369 13.09 -12.21 -2.56
N HIS A 370 13.29 -12.80 -3.74
CA HIS A 370 12.25 -12.87 -4.77
C HIS A 370 11.17 -13.92 -4.46
N ASN A 371 9.94 -13.62 -4.85
CA ASN A 371 8.71 -14.36 -4.56
C ASN A 371 8.08 -14.96 -5.83
N ASN A 372 8.83 -15.79 -6.54
CA ASN A 372 8.39 -16.47 -7.77
C ASN A 372 7.29 -17.56 -7.55
N TYR A 373 6.40 -17.39 -6.56
CA TYR A 373 5.21 -18.24 -6.35
C TYR A 373 4.16 -18.02 -7.45
N PHE A 374 4.06 -16.78 -7.93
CA PHE A 374 3.30 -16.37 -9.09
C PHE A 374 4.21 -15.46 -9.94
N ASN A 375 3.94 -15.37 -11.23
CA ASN A 375 4.62 -14.46 -12.17
C ASN A 375 3.73 -14.44 -13.42
N ASP A 376 2.95 -13.38 -13.60
CA ASP A 376 1.81 -13.36 -14.54
C ASP A 376 1.62 -11.98 -15.20
N ALA A 377 2.45 -10.99 -14.83
CA ALA A 377 2.45 -9.63 -15.36
C ALA A 377 3.87 -9.03 -15.39
N PHE A 378 3.98 -7.84 -15.99
CA PHE A 378 5.09 -6.91 -15.76
C PHE A 378 4.53 -5.49 -15.86
N PHE A 379 4.89 -4.64 -14.91
CA PHE A 379 4.38 -3.29 -14.73
C PHE A 379 5.48 -2.24 -14.93
N LYS A 380 5.14 -0.95 -14.91
CA LYS A 380 6.12 0.13 -15.03
C LYS A 380 6.01 1.13 -13.88
N PRO A 381 7.11 1.67 -13.36
CA PRO A 381 7.06 2.63 -12.27
C PRO A 381 6.50 3.93 -12.84
N PHE A 382 5.40 4.41 -12.27
CA PHE A 382 4.79 5.68 -12.69
C PHE A 382 3.98 6.31 -11.55
N GLY A 383 4.18 7.62 -11.37
CA GLY A 383 3.50 8.41 -10.36
C GLY A 383 4.23 8.41 -9.01
N VAL A 384 3.58 9.07 -8.06
CA VAL A 384 4.10 9.39 -6.72
C VAL A 384 3.06 8.99 -5.67
N ASN A 385 3.49 8.84 -4.42
CA ASN A 385 2.62 8.43 -3.33
C ASN A 385 1.74 9.58 -2.82
N TYR A 386 0.42 9.38 -2.81
CA TYR A 386 -0.54 10.29 -2.19
C TYR A 386 -0.94 9.77 -0.79
N PRO A 387 -0.71 10.54 0.30
CA PRO A 387 -1.15 10.17 1.64
C PRO A 387 -2.68 10.00 1.70
N GLY A 388 -3.15 8.93 2.34
CA GLY A 388 -4.58 8.74 2.64
C GLY A 388 -5.49 8.45 1.43
N ALA A 389 -4.95 8.19 0.24
CA ALA A 389 -5.76 7.71 -0.88
C ALA A 389 -6.29 6.28 -0.60
N ALA A 390 -7.52 6.01 -1.02
CA ALA A 390 -8.23 4.78 -0.65
C ALA A 390 -8.90 4.12 -1.86
N PHE A 391 -8.79 2.79 -1.94
CA PHE A 391 -9.40 1.96 -2.96
C PHE A 391 -10.41 1.02 -2.28
N LYS A 392 -11.65 0.96 -2.78
CA LYS A 392 -12.63 -0.05 -2.38
C LYS A 392 -13.20 -0.73 -3.60
N PHE A 393 -13.20 -2.06 -3.63
CA PHE A 393 -13.71 -2.80 -4.79
C PHE A 393 -14.52 -4.01 -4.34
N THR A 394 -15.30 -4.58 -5.26
CA THR A 394 -15.97 -5.87 -5.04
C THR A 394 -15.46 -6.94 -6.00
N VAL A 395 -15.28 -8.15 -5.48
CA VAL A 395 -14.89 -9.33 -6.24
C VAL A 395 -15.94 -10.41 -6.05
N LEU A 396 -16.29 -11.10 -7.14
CA LEU A 396 -17.10 -12.32 -7.10
C LEU A 396 -16.17 -13.53 -7.12
N ASP A 397 -16.25 -14.40 -6.11
CA ASP A 397 -15.47 -15.62 -6.06
C ASP A 397 -16.02 -16.72 -7.01
N THR A 398 -15.26 -17.80 -7.19
CA THR A 398 -15.71 -18.97 -7.97
C THR A 398 -16.98 -19.68 -7.44
N SER A 399 -17.47 -19.37 -6.24
CA SER A 399 -18.72 -19.89 -5.68
C SER A 399 -19.93 -18.98 -5.93
N GLY A 400 -19.70 -17.76 -6.43
CA GLY A 400 -20.73 -16.73 -6.59
C GLY A 400 -20.95 -15.88 -5.33
N HIS A 401 -20.07 -15.95 -4.34
CA HIS A 401 -20.07 -15.05 -3.19
C HIS A 401 -19.39 -13.73 -3.56
N LYS A 402 -20.01 -12.61 -3.21
CA LYS A 402 -19.43 -11.28 -3.42
C LYS A 402 -18.78 -10.80 -2.13
N ARG A 403 -17.46 -10.53 -2.18
CA ARG A 403 -16.71 -9.85 -1.13
C ARG A 403 -16.46 -8.39 -1.50
N ALA A 404 -16.21 -7.56 -0.49
CA ALA A 404 -15.66 -6.22 -0.67
C ALA A 404 -14.24 -6.19 -0.08
N ASN A 405 -13.35 -5.41 -0.66
CA ASN A 405 -11.99 -5.26 -0.18
C ASN A 405 -11.65 -3.77 -0.12
N GLN A 406 -11.09 -3.30 1.00
CA GLN A 406 -10.54 -1.95 1.15
C GLN A 406 -9.02 -1.96 1.28
N VAL A 407 -8.34 -1.11 0.50
CA VAL A 407 -6.88 -0.91 0.54
C VAL A 407 -6.57 0.58 0.64
N ALA A 408 -5.59 0.94 1.47
CA ALA A 408 -5.12 2.32 1.63
C ALA A 408 -3.71 2.48 1.07
N GLN A 409 -3.45 3.64 0.45
CA GLN A 409 -2.13 4.04 -0.06
C GLN A 409 -1.47 4.97 0.96
N TYR A 410 -0.18 4.74 1.26
CA TYR A 410 0.66 5.59 2.09
C TYR A 410 -0.03 6.11 3.38
N SER A 411 -0.60 5.17 4.13
CA SER A 411 -1.37 5.42 5.35
C SER A 411 -0.51 5.71 6.58
N GLN A 412 0.75 5.23 6.59
CA GLN A 412 1.70 5.42 7.68
C GLN A 412 3.10 5.67 7.14
N ALA A 413 3.80 6.62 7.77
CA ALA A 413 5.15 7.03 7.36
C ALA A 413 6.19 7.05 8.51
N GLY A 414 5.73 7.13 9.77
CA GLY A 414 6.59 7.14 10.96
C GLY A 414 7.32 5.81 11.20
N TYR A 415 8.50 5.90 11.80
CA TYR A 415 9.31 4.78 12.30
C TYR A 415 9.68 3.74 11.24
N VAL A 416 10.14 4.20 10.07
CA VAL A 416 10.58 3.33 8.96
C VAL A 416 9.41 2.43 8.51
N SER A 417 8.31 3.06 8.10
CA SER A 417 7.07 2.36 7.72
C SER A 417 7.19 1.51 6.44
N LEU A 418 8.13 1.86 5.55
CA LEU A 418 8.46 1.15 4.30
C LEU A 418 7.23 0.70 3.49
N GLN A 419 6.16 1.50 3.50
CA GLN A 419 5.01 1.27 2.62
C GLN A 419 5.42 1.57 1.17
N ALA A 420 5.02 0.72 0.24
CA ALA A 420 5.23 0.95 -1.19
C ALA A 420 4.50 2.23 -1.65
N PRO A 421 5.02 2.96 -2.66
CA PRO A 421 4.39 4.17 -3.15
C PRO A 421 3.10 3.91 -3.95
N TYR A 422 2.81 2.66 -4.29
CA TYR A 422 1.60 2.15 -4.93
C TYR A 422 0.93 1.09 -4.03
N SER A 423 -0.32 0.74 -4.33
CA SER A 423 -1.02 -0.38 -3.67
C SER A 423 -1.12 -1.58 -4.62
N LEU A 424 -0.45 -2.68 -4.26
CA LEU A 424 -0.62 -4.00 -4.87
C LEU A 424 -1.49 -4.87 -3.94
N PHE A 425 -2.42 -5.62 -4.50
CA PHE A 425 -3.37 -6.48 -3.78
C PHE A 425 -3.90 -7.60 -4.67
N GLY A 426 -4.15 -8.77 -4.11
CA GLY A 426 -4.76 -9.88 -4.82
C GLY A 426 -6.25 -9.70 -5.04
N LEU A 427 -6.77 -10.39 -6.07
CA LEU A 427 -8.21 -10.56 -6.30
C LEU A 427 -8.68 -11.98 -5.94
N GLY A 428 -7.74 -12.89 -5.67
CA GLY A 428 -8.00 -14.32 -5.54
C GLY A 428 -8.63 -14.95 -6.77
N ARG A 429 -9.24 -16.11 -6.58
CA ARG A 429 -9.88 -16.87 -7.66
C ARG A 429 -11.24 -16.25 -8.03
N THR A 430 -11.19 -15.33 -8.98
CA THR A 430 -12.34 -14.79 -9.73
C THR A 430 -12.30 -15.30 -11.18
N ASN A 431 -13.47 -15.54 -11.77
CA ASN A 431 -13.63 -15.78 -13.22
C ASN A 431 -14.11 -14.51 -13.96
N ASN A 432 -14.36 -13.42 -13.23
CA ASN A 432 -14.97 -12.18 -13.69
C ASN A 432 -14.03 -10.98 -13.56
N TYR A 433 -14.36 -9.91 -14.27
CA TYR A 433 -13.82 -8.58 -14.02
C TYR A 433 -14.19 -8.07 -12.62
N VAL A 434 -13.42 -7.11 -12.10
CA VAL A 434 -13.79 -6.34 -10.90
C VAL A 434 -14.97 -5.45 -11.28
N GLU A 435 -16.14 -5.74 -10.69
CA GLU A 435 -17.41 -5.14 -11.11
C GLU A 435 -17.41 -3.61 -10.96
N GLU A 436 -17.04 -3.14 -9.77
CA GLU A 436 -16.91 -1.73 -9.39
C GLU A 436 -15.61 -1.55 -8.59
N LEU A 437 -14.79 -0.60 -9.02
CA LEU A 437 -13.64 -0.06 -8.27
C LEU A 437 -13.93 1.39 -7.90
N PHE A 438 -14.09 1.67 -6.61
CA PHE A 438 -14.15 3.01 -6.04
C PHE A 438 -12.74 3.50 -5.71
N VAL A 439 -12.48 4.76 -6.06
CA VAL A 439 -11.24 5.46 -5.70
C VAL A 439 -11.62 6.72 -4.94
N GLY A 440 -11.20 6.81 -3.68
CA GLY A 440 -11.32 7.99 -2.83
C GLY A 440 -10.01 8.78 -2.78
N THR A 441 -10.12 10.10 -2.71
CA THR A 441 -9.01 11.01 -2.38
C THR A 441 -9.42 11.93 -1.25
N THR A 442 -8.43 12.58 -0.65
CA THR A 442 -8.51 13.53 0.47
C THR A 442 -9.18 14.87 0.13
N ARG A 443 -9.63 15.06 -1.12
CA ARG A 443 -10.12 16.36 -1.63
C ARG A 443 -11.28 16.93 -0.81
N ASN A 444 -11.17 18.22 -0.48
CA ASN A 444 -12.15 18.99 0.30
C ASN A 444 -13.41 19.34 -0.51
N GLN A 445 -14.12 18.33 -0.99
CA GLN A 445 -15.34 18.45 -1.79
C GLN A 445 -16.41 17.48 -1.30
N THR A 446 -17.65 17.65 -1.77
CA THR A 446 -18.78 16.78 -1.36
C THR A 446 -18.56 15.35 -1.88
N ARG A 447 -18.29 15.20 -3.19
CA ARG A 447 -18.00 13.93 -3.85
C ARG A 447 -16.49 13.74 -4.05
N HIS A 448 -15.81 13.31 -3.01
CA HIS A 448 -14.35 13.10 -2.97
C HIS A 448 -13.90 11.74 -3.52
N PHE A 449 -14.81 10.97 -4.14
CA PHE A 449 -14.55 9.66 -4.74
C PHE A 449 -15.20 9.50 -6.13
N SER A 450 -14.56 8.72 -7.00
CA SER A 450 -15.11 8.22 -8.26
C SER A 450 -15.32 6.70 -8.19
N SER A 451 -16.09 6.13 -9.12
CA SER A 451 -16.10 4.68 -9.37
C SER A 451 -15.87 4.37 -10.84
N PHE A 452 -15.27 3.21 -11.08
CA PHE A 452 -14.91 2.71 -12.41
C PHE A 452 -15.34 1.24 -12.52
N SER A 453 -16.25 0.94 -13.44
CA SER A 453 -16.80 -0.40 -13.63
C SER A 453 -16.00 -1.19 -14.67
N GLY A 454 -15.98 -2.52 -14.56
CA GLY A 454 -15.42 -3.40 -15.61
C GLY A 454 -13.89 -3.48 -15.63
N VAL A 455 -13.25 -3.33 -14.47
CA VAL A 455 -11.78 -3.34 -14.35
C VAL A 455 -11.23 -4.76 -14.53
N ILE A 456 -10.23 -4.90 -15.40
CA ILE A 456 -9.68 -6.19 -15.83
C ILE A 456 -8.60 -6.67 -14.83
N PRO A 457 -8.65 -7.93 -14.33
CA PRO A 457 -7.57 -8.53 -13.53
C PRO A 457 -6.20 -8.51 -14.20
N ASN A 458 -5.13 -8.65 -13.41
CA ASN A 458 -3.73 -8.67 -13.88
C ASN A 458 -3.39 -7.44 -14.77
N SER A 459 -3.85 -6.25 -14.37
CA SER A 459 -3.59 -5.00 -15.09
C SER A 459 -3.13 -3.88 -14.14
N GLN A 460 -2.27 -3.00 -14.65
CA GLN A 460 -1.82 -1.82 -13.92
C GLN A 460 -2.83 -0.68 -14.09
N LEU A 461 -3.21 -0.05 -12.98
CA LEU A 461 -4.17 1.06 -12.96
C LEU A 461 -3.47 2.35 -12.55
N ILE A 462 -3.34 3.29 -13.49
CA ILE A 462 -2.86 4.65 -13.20
C ILE A 462 -4.07 5.56 -13.13
N ILE A 463 -4.45 5.95 -11.91
CA ILE A 463 -5.56 6.86 -11.65
C ILE A 463 -5.00 8.28 -11.53
N VAL A 464 -5.57 9.22 -12.29
CA VAL A 464 -5.18 10.62 -12.30
C VAL A 464 -6.36 11.47 -11.80
N PRO A 465 -6.41 11.79 -10.49
CA PRO A 465 -7.48 12.55 -9.86
C PRO A 465 -7.35 14.07 -10.08
N TYR A 466 -6.87 14.46 -11.26
CA TYR A 466 -6.72 15.86 -11.66
C TYR A 466 -8.09 16.54 -11.81
N GLN A 467 -8.17 17.80 -11.38
CA GLN A 467 -9.32 18.67 -11.59
C GLN A 467 -8.85 20.06 -12.03
N PRO A 468 -9.50 20.68 -13.01
CA PRO A 468 -9.28 22.10 -13.30
C PRO A 468 -9.90 22.97 -12.20
N PHE A 469 -9.39 24.19 -12.06
CA PHE A 469 -9.86 25.16 -11.06
C PHE A 469 -11.37 25.42 -11.17
N GLY A 470 -12.09 25.38 -10.04
CA GLY A 470 -13.53 25.58 -9.96
C GLY A 470 -14.41 24.36 -10.29
N VAL A 471 -13.85 23.13 -10.28
CA VAL A 471 -14.61 21.88 -10.51
C VAL A 471 -14.56 20.97 -9.28
N ASP A 472 -15.49 21.19 -8.35
CA ASP A 472 -15.58 20.51 -7.05
C ASP A 472 -16.17 19.07 -7.12
N ASN A 473 -15.88 18.34 -8.21
CA ASN A 473 -16.40 17.00 -8.46
C ASN A 473 -15.47 16.17 -9.37
N PRO A 474 -15.52 14.83 -9.33
CA PRO A 474 -14.51 13.97 -9.95
C PRO A 474 -14.77 13.67 -11.44
N SER A 475 -15.63 14.43 -12.14
CA SER A 475 -16.00 14.17 -13.54
C SER A 475 -14.84 14.28 -14.54
N THR A 476 -13.74 14.92 -14.13
CA THR A 476 -12.51 15.09 -14.92
C THR A 476 -11.40 14.09 -14.57
N TRP A 477 -11.61 13.23 -13.57
CA TRP A 477 -10.66 12.19 -13.21
C TRP A 477 -10.57 11.14 -14.32
N SER A 478 -9.36 10.64 -14.58
CA SER A 478 -9.13 9.60 -15.59
C SER A 478 -8.43 8.38 -15.00
N ILE A 479 -8.78 7.20 -15.53
CA ILE A 479 -8.08 5.94 -15.25
C ILE A 479 -7.42 5.47 -16.55
N LYS A 480 -6.15 5.07 -16.46
CA LYS A 480 -5.43 4.40 -17.54
C LYS A 480 -5.16 2.97 -17.09
N LEU A 481 -5.70 2.01 -17.85
CA LEU A 481 -5.56 0.59 -17.58
C LEU A 481 -4.55 -0.01 -18.58
N TYR A 482 -3.49 -0.63 -18.07
CA TYR A 482 -2.44 -1.27 -18.86
C TYR A 482 -2.46 -2.78 -18.60
N ILE A 483 -2.77 -3.56 -19.64
CA ILE A 483 -2.75 -5.02 -19.59
C ILE A 483 -1.39 -5.49 -20.10
N HIS A 484 -0.67 -6.30 -19.32
CA HIS A 484 0.50 -7.00 -19.85
C HIS A 484 0.05 -8.25 -20.63
N PRO A 485 0.51 -8.48 -21.88
CA PRO A 485 0.24 -9.73 -22.57
C PRO A 485 1.03 -10.87 -21.91
N GLY A 486 0.34 -11.87 -21.36
CA GLY A 486 0.99 -13.01 -20.72
C GLY A 486 1.91 -13.81 -21.66
N ASP A 487 3.02 -14.32 -21.13
CA ASP A 487 4.12 -14.98 -21.87
C ASP A 487 3.70 -16.19 -22.72
N TRP A 488 2.53 -16.76 -22.47
CA TRP A 488 1.96 -17.87 -23.24
C TRP A 488 1.31 -17.41 -24.57
N ILE A 489 0.98 -16.13 -24.74
CA ILE A 489 0.27 -15.61 -25.92
C ILE A 489 1.05 -15.86 -27.24
N PRO A 490 2.37 -15.63 -27.34
CA PRO A 490 3.15 -15.97 -28.54
C PRO A 490 3.10 -17.47 -28.88
N TRP A 491 3.06 -18.35 -27.86
CA TRP A 491 3.00 -19.81 -28.05
C TRP A 491 1.63 -20.29 -28.52
N VAL A 492 0.55 -19.70 -27.98
CA VAL A 492 -0.81 -19.95 -28.46
C VAL A 492 -1.01 -19.41 -29.89
N LEU A 493 -0.47 -18.23 -30.20
CA LEU A 493 -0.48 -17.68 -31.55
C LEU A 493 0.29 -18.59 -32.54
N LEU A 494 1.50 -19.03 -32.18
CA LEU A 494 2.28 -19.98 -32.97
C LEU A 494 1.51 -21.29 -33.22
N THR A 495 0.86 -21.82 -32.18
CA THR A 495 0.05 -23.05 -32.26
C THR A 495 -1.16 -22.88 -33.18
N LEU A 496 -1.89 -21.77 -33.06
CA LEU A 496 -3.07 -21.45 -33.86
C LEU A 496 -2.71 -21.20 -35.33
N VAL A 497 -1.62 -20.47 -35.60
CA VAL A 497 -1.09 -20.27 -36.95
C VAL A 497 -0.65 -21.61 -37.57
N SER A 498 0.03 -22.47 -36.80
CA SER A 498 0.47 -23.79 -37.27
C SER A 498 -0.72 -24.70 -37.61
N ALA A 499 -1.73 -24.77 -36.75
CA ALA A 499 -2.94 -25.55 -36.98
C ALA A 499 -3.72 -25.03 -38.21
N THR A 500 -3.84 -23.70 -38.35
CA THR A 500 -4.49 -23.07 -39.51
C THR A 500 -3.72 -23.35 -40.80
N GLY A 501 -2.38 -23.33 -40.77
CA GLY A 501 -1.53 -23.70 -41.90
C GLY A 501 -1.69 -25.16 -42.32
N ILE A 502 -1.75 -26.09 -41.36
CA ILE A 502 -2.00 -27.51 -41.63
C ILE A 502 -3.38 -27.71 -42.29
N LEU A 503 -4.43 -27.06 -41.76
CA LEU A 503 -5.78 -27.11 -42.35
C LEU A 503 -5.80 -26.53 -43.77
N ALA A 504 -5.12 -25.41 -44.02
CA ALA A 504 -5.00 -24.82 -45.35
C ALA A 504 -4.28 -25.74 -46.34
N ILE A 505 -3.22 -26.45 -45.92
CA ILE A 505 -2.51 -27.45 -46.74
C ILE A 505 -3.43 -28.63 -47.07
N VAL A 506 -4.21 -29.13 -46.10
CA VAL A 506 -5.18 -30.22 -46.33
C VAL A 506 -6.27 -29.80 -47.31
N VAL A 507 -6.86 -28.61 -47.13
CA VAL A 507 -7.89 -28.08 -48.04
C VAL A 507 -7.34 -27.87 -49.46
N PHE A 508 -6.12 -27.33 -49.59
CA PHE A 508 -5.48 -27.15 -50.89
C PHE A 508 -5.15 -28.50 -51.57
N GLY A 509 -4.67 -29.48 -50.81
CA GLY A 509 -4.38 -30.83 -51.31
C GLY A 509 -5.63 -31.56 -51.79
N LEU A 510 -6.74 -31.45 -51.07
CA LEU A 510 -8.04 -32.02 -51.47
C LEU A 510 -8.59 -31.35 -52.72
N ASN A 511 -8.62 -30.01 -52.79
CA ASN A 511 -9.05 -29.25 -53.97
C ASN A 511 -8.19 -29.57 -55.21
N TRP A 512 -6.88 -29.76 -55.03
CA TRP A 512 -6.00 -30.17 -56.13
C TRP A 512 -6.26 -31.62 -56.60
N ALA A 513 -6.59 -32.53 -55.69
CA ALA A 513 -6.98 -33.90 -56.04
C ALA A 513 -8.33 -33.93 -56.77
N GLU A 514 -9.35 -33.27 -56.21
CA GLU A 514 -10.69 -33.10 -56.78
C GLU A 514 -10.61 -32.55 -58.22
N LYS A 515 -9.92 -31.42 -58.41
CA LYS A 515 -9.71 -30.80 -59.73
C LYS A 515 -8.99 -31.72 -60.72
N ARG A 516 -8.12 -32.61 -60.24
CA ARG A 516 -7.40 -33.58 -61.08
C ARG A 516 -8.27 -34.77 -61.50
N GLU A 517 -9.20 -35.21 -60.64
CA GLU A 517 -10.21 -36.21 -61.01
C GLU A 517 -11.23 -35.61 -61.98
N ASP A 518 -11.66 -34.37 -61.73
CA ASP A 518 -12.55 -33.57 -62.57
C ASP A 518 -11.98 -33.35 -64.00
N GLU A 519 -10.67 -33.14 -64.14
CA GLU A 519 -9.97 -33.15 -65.44
C GLU A 519 -9.92 -34.54 -66.11
N LEU A 520 -9.78 -35.62 -65.34
CA LEU A 520 -9.79 -36.99 -65.88
C LEU A 520 -11.19 -37.39 -66.38
N GLU A 521 -12.24 -37.00 -65.68
CA GLU A 521 -13.64 -37.20 -66.08
C GLU A 521 -13.95 -36.45 -67.39
N LYS A 522 -13.54 -35.17 -67.49
CA LYS A 522 -13.71 -34.37 -68.72
C LYS A 522 -12.97 -34.98 -69.91
N ARG A 523 -11.77 -35.56 -69.70
CA ARG A 523 -11.05 -36.29 -70.75
C ARG A 523 -11.75 -37.59 -71.15
N LYS A 524 -12.32 -38.36 -70.21
CA LYS A 524 -13.14 -39.55 -70.53
C LYS A 524 -14.37 -39.16 -71.36
N ALA A 525 -15.10 -38.12 -70.96
CA ALA A 525 -16.29 -37.65 -71.67
C ALA A 525 -15.99 -37.21 -73.11
N LEU A 526 -14.88 -36.47 -73.33
CA LEU A 526 -14.42 -36.10 -74.67
C LEU A 526 -14.02 -37.31 -75.53
N HIS A 527 -13.49 -38.38 -74.92
CA HIS A 527 -13.23 -39.62 -75.65
C HIS A 527 -14.51 -40.37 -76.04
N VAL A 528 -15.55 -40.38 -75.20
CA VAL A 528 -16.85 -40.98 -75.55
C VAL A 528 -17.51 -40.24 -76.71
N ILE A 529 -17.55 -38.90 -76.67
CA ILE A 529 -18.15 -38.08 -77.72
C ILE A 529 -17.48 -38.28 -79.09
N ASN A 530 -16.17 -38.54 -79.11
CA ASN A 530 -15.44 -38.87 -80.35
C ASN A 530 -15.67 -40.30 -80.87
N PHE A 531 -16.28 -41.20 -80.08
CA PHE A 531 -16.67 -42.54 -80.50
C PHE A 531 -18.12 -42.63 -80.99
N ASP A 532 -19.02 -41.78 -80.49
CA ASP A 532 -20.40 -41.62 -81.02
C ASP A 532 -20.46 -40.83 -82.35
N ALA A 533 -19.32 -40.32 -82.83
CA ALA A 533 -19.19 -39.49 -84.03
C ALA A 533 -18.55 -40.20 -85.24
N LEU A 534 -18.47 -41.54 -85.20
CA LEU A 534 -17.85 -42.41 -86.21
C LEU A 534 -18.79 -43.56 -86.65
#